data_AF-A0A948Q7G2-F1
#
_entry.id   AF-A0A948Q7G2-F1
#
_cell.length_a   1.000
_cell.length_b   1.000
_cell.length_c   1.000
_cell.angle_alpha   90.00
_cell.angle_beta   90.00
_cell.angle_gamma   90.00
#
_symmetry.space_group_name_H-M   'P 1'
#
loop_
_entity.id
_entity.type
_entity.pdbx_description
1 polymer ?
#
loop_
_entity_poly.entity_id
_entity_poly.type
_entity_poly.pdbx_seq_one_letter_code
_entity_poly.pdbx_strand_id
1 'polypeptide(L)'
;MVAVFQDHPRIAVLGVRCSTVEDLEVLLGYVVEPAFRAGCTLRVHADKGLEELDPAAFIDPGWRCPWTLERLRHLAAVYAEPVPVAADPPPSRWRRLLGRLSLRRDTPALLVPRLDPEQNAAVAAGDGVVQIIAPAGSGKTTVLVERVRELHRRGTPCGRILCSTFNRDACREMAARLGAQGLEGVQVRSFHGLGLWILREEGRLRNRIGTVEDAVWEEIAREAAACEPGCGAFNGAAAQDAVGRFKLADMIGPGEAWSRAAAAGPRGRAEVRAFALYEEHLCRTGMLDFDDLIARSVALLQTEGRVRAK
;
A
#
# COMPACT_ATOMS: atom_id res chain seq x y z
N MET A 1 -6.88 -15.00 4.76
CA MET A 1 -6.40 -14.86 3.37
C MET A 1 -5.14 -14.00 3.39
N VAL A 2 -3.97 -14.59 3.05
CA VAL A 2 -2.65 -13.95 3.10
C VAL A 2 -2.01 -14.05 1.72
N ALA A 3 -1.69 -12.91 1.10
CA ALA A 3 -0.94 -12.86 -0.17
C ALA A 3 0.45 -12.23 0.06
N VAL A 4 1.48 -12.87 -0.49
CA VAL A 4 2.89 -12.46 -0.45
C VAL A 4 3.30 -12.01 -1.85
N PHE A 5 4.01 -10.88 -1.98
CA PHE A 5 4.50 -10.37 -3.26
C PHE A 5 6.01 -10.15 -3.23
N GLN A 6 6.77 -10.78 -4.15
CA GLN A 6 7.82 -10.10 -4.93
C GLN A 6 8.41 -10.95 -6.08
N ASP A 7 8.61 -10.23 -7.21
CA ASP A 7 9.41 -10.45 -8.42
C ASP A 7 9.10 -11.64 -9.35
N HIS A 8 8.45 -11.31 -10.48
CA HIS A 8 7.69 -12.14 -11.44
C HIS A 8 6.34 -12.59 -10.86
N PRO A 9 5.30 -11.74 -10.84
CA PRO A 9 4.36 -11.72 -9.73
C PRO A 9 3.32 -12.81 -9.94
N ARG A 10 3.70 -14.06 -9.66
CA ARG A 10 2.81 -15.20 -9.44
C ARG A 10 2.29 -15.08 -8.01
N ILE A 11 1.19 -14.36 -7.84
CA ILE A 11 0.52 -14.15 -6.56
C ILE A 11 -0.30 -15.39 -6.28
N ALA A 12 -0.11 -16.04 -5.13
CA ALA A 12 -0.98 -17.13 -4.70
C ALA A 12 -1.91 -16.64 -3.59
N VAL A 13 -3.22 -16.78 -3.78
CA VAL A 13 -4.25 -16.44 -2.80
C VAL A 13 -4.88 -17.73 -2.33
N LEU A 14 -4.65 -18.08 -1.07
CA LEU A 14 -5.08 -19.36 -0.50
C LEU A 14 -6.28 -19.18 0.43
N GLY A 15 -7.16 -20.18 0.44
CA GLY A 15 -8.29 -20.25 1.36
C GLY A 15 -9.38 -19.24 1.02
N VAL A 16 -9.60 -18.99 -0.27
CA VAL A 16 -10.73 -18.18 -0.73
C VAL A 16 -11.99 -19.01 -0.56
N ARG A 17 -13.00 -18.47 0.14
CA ARG A 17 -14.35 -19.04 0.16
C ARG A 17 -15.14 -18.41 -0.97
N CYS A 18 -15.75 -19.22 -1.82
CA CYS A 18 -16.63 -18.78 -2.90
C CYS A 18 -18.06 -19.25 -2.59
N SER A 19 -18.65 -18.71 -1.52
CA SER A 19 -19.97 -19.14 -1.03
C SER A 19 -21.08 -18.12 -1.29
N THR A 20 -20.73 -16.85 -1.42
CA THR A 20 -21.67 -15.73 -1.59
C THR A 20 -21.24 -14.79 -2.72
N VAL A 21 -22.16 -13.97 -3.22
CA VAL A 21 -21.85 -12.89 -4.18
C VAL A 21 -20.81 -11.93 -3.63
N GLU A 22 -20.94 -11.55 -2.35
CA GLU A 22 -20.01 -10.65 -1.68
C GLU A 22 -18.58 -11.22 -1.66
N ASP A 23 -18.42 -12.53 -1.46
CA ASP A 23 -17.10 -13.18 -1.53
C ASP A 23 -16.46 -13.00 -2.91
N LEU A 24 -17.25 -13.13 -3.99
CA LEU A 24 -16.78 -12.96 -5.36
C LEU A 24 -16.50 -11.49 -5.67
N GLU A 25 -17.31 -10.56 -5.17
CA GLU A 25 -17.10 -9.12 -5.34
C GLU A 25 -15.81 -8.68 -4.64
N VAL A 26 -15.54 -9.21 -3.45
CA VAL A 26 -14.30 -8.95 -2.72
C VAL A 26 -13.10 -9.53 -3.46
N LEU A 27 -13.19 -10.78 -3.93
CA LEU A 27 -12.13 -11.40 -4.73
C LEU A 27 -11.86 -10.60 -6.00
N LEU A 28 -12.92 -10.20 -6.73
CA LEU A 28 -12.80 -9.46 -7.96
C LEU A 28 -12.19 -8.07 -7.71
N GLY A 29 -12.76 -7.28 -6.81
CA GLY A 29 -12.40 -5.88 -6.62
C GLY A 29 -11.08 -5.65 -5.87
N TYR A 30 -10.75 -6.48 -4.88
CA TYR A 30 -9.56 -6.26 -4.04
C TYR A 30 -8.34 -7.08 -4.45
N VAL A 31 -8.53 -8.14 -5.24
CA VAL A 31 -7.47 -9.10 -5.55
C VAL A 31 -7.27 -9.21 -7.05
N VAL A 32 -8.31 -9.61 -7.79
CA VAL A 32 -8.19 -9.93 -9.23
C VAL A 32 -8.02 -8.67 -10.07
N GLU A 33 -8.85 -7.64 -9.91
CA GLU A 33 -8.71 -6.41 -10.69
C GLU A 33 -7.40 -5.64 -10.43
N PRO A 34 -6.96 -5.46 -9.18
CA PRO A 34 -5.68 -4.79 -8.92
C PRO A 34 -4.50 -5.58 -9.49
N ALA A 35 -4.49 -6.91 -9.31
CA ALA A 35 -3.46 -7.78 -9.88
C ALA A 35 -3.46 -7.71 -11.41
N PHE A 36 -4.64 -7.72 -12.03
CA PHE A 36 -4.82 -7.58 -13.46
C PHE A 36 -4.28 -6.24 -13.98
N ARG A 37 -4.67 -5.11 -13.37
CA ARG A 37 -4.20 -3.76 -13.77
C ARG A 37 -2.69 -3.59 -13.59
N ALA A 38 -2.09 -4.31 -12.64
CA ALA A 38 -0.66 -4.30 -12.39
C ALA A 38 0.14 -5.27 -13.29
N GLY A 39 -0.51 -6.06 -14.15
CA GLY A 39 0.17 -7.05 -15.01
C GLY A 39 0.73 -8.24 -14.24
N CYS A 40 0.09 -8.61 -13.12
CA CYS A 40 0.52 -9.72 -12.27
C CYS A 40 -0.18 -11.04 -12.64
N THR A 41 0.55 -12.16 -12.58
CA THR A 41 -0.03 -13.50 -12.71
C THR A 41 -0.66 -13.91 -11.37
N LEU A 42 -1.96 -14.15 -11.34
CA LEU A 42 -2.66 -14.52 -10.10
C LEU A 42 -3.05 -16.00 -10.10
N ARG A 43 -2.78 -16.71 -9.01
CA ARG A 43 -3.23 -18.07 -8.72
C ARG A 43 -4.12 -18.05 -7.49
N VAL A 44 -5.40 -18.36 -7.67
CA VAL A 44 -6.37 -18.40 -6.57
C VAL A 44 -6.67 -19.86 -6.23
N HIS A 45 -6.45 -20.25 -4.98
CA HIS A 45 -6.89 -21.52 -4.41
C HIS A 45 -8.12 -21.27 -3.55
N ALA A 46 -9.28 -21.53 -4.14
CA ALA A 46 -10.58 -21.44 -3.50
C ALA A 46 -11.08 -22.82 -3.03
N ASP A 47 -12.07 -22.81 -2.16
CA ASP A 47 -12.82 -24.01 -1.74
C ASP A 47 -13.58 -24.67 -2.89
N LYS A 48 -14.01 -23.88 -3.90
CA LYS A 48 -14.65 -24.33 -5.13
C LYS A 48 -14.02 -23.66 -6.35
N GLY A 49 -13.86 -24.40 -7.44
CA GLY A 49 -13.47 -23.82 -8.73
C GLY A 49 -14.56 -22.88 -9.29
N LEU A 50 -14.16 -21.86 -10.07
CA LEU A 50 -15.13 -20.94 -10.70
C LEU A 50 -16.13 -21.68 -11.61
N GLU A 51 -15.73 -22.77 -12.23
CA GLU A 51 -16.60 -23.61 -13.08
C GLU A 51 -17.61 -24.43 -12.28
N GLU A 52 -17.38 -24.64 -10.98
CA GLU A 52 -18.26 -25.40 -10.10
C GLU A 52 -19.37 -24.55 -9.48
N LEU A 53 -19.31 -23.23 -9.64
CA LEU A 53 -20.28 -22.29 -9.09
C LEU A 53 -21.49 -22.14 -10.02
N ASP A 54 -22.69 -22.38 -9.48
CA ASP A 54 -23.95 -22.17 -10.20
C ASP A 54 -24.26 -20.67 -10.33
N PRO A 55 -24.33 -20.10 -11.55
CA PRO A 55 -24.63 -18.68 -11.74
C PRO A 55 -25.96 -18.23 -11.11
N ALA A 56 -26.95 -19.11 -11.00
CA ALA A 56 -28.22 -18.77 -10.37
C ALA A 56 -28.09 -18.47 -8.86
N ALA A 57 -27.03 -18.99 -8.20
CA ALA A 57 -26.74 -18.73 -6.79
C ALA A 57 -25.93 -17.45 -6.56
N PHE A 58 -25.40 -16.82 -7.61
CA PHE A 58 -24.51 -15.67 -7.52
C PHE A 58 -25.03 -14.45 -8.29
N ILE A 59 -26.32 -14.11 -8.15
CA ILE A 59 -26.92 -12.94 -8.78
C ILE A 59 -26.54 -11.66 -8.04
N ASP A 60 -25.81 -10.77 -8.71
CA ASP A 60 -25.44 -9.47 -8.17
C ASP A 60 -26.68 -8.58 -7.97
N PRO A 61 -26.94 -8.06 -6.74
CA PRO A 61 -28.15 -7.27 -6.46
C PRO A 61 -28.30 -6.01 -7.33
N GLY A 62 -27.17 -5.37 -7.67
CA GLY A 62 -27.15 -4.17 -8.51
C GLY A 62 -27.38 -4.43 -10.00
N TRP A 63 -26.96 -5.59 -10.49
CA TRP A 63 -26.96 -5.92 -11.92
C TRP A 63 -28.08 -6.88 -12.32
N ARG A 64 -28.71 -7.56 -11.34
CA ARG A 64 -29.76 -8.58 -11.52
C ARG A 64 -29.33 -9.73 -12.43
N CYS A 65 -28.03 -9.99 -12.50
CA CYS A 65 -27.40 -11.08 -13.22
C CYS A 65 -26.10 -11.48 -12.50
N PRO A 66 -25.49 -12.63 -12.80
CA PRO A 66 -24.26 -13.09 -12.13
C PRO A 66 -23.00 -12.45 -12.74
N TRP A 67 -23.03 -11.13 -12.84
CA TRP A 67 -22.00 -10.33 -13.49
C TRP A 67 -20.62 -10.58 -12.90
N THR A 68 -20.49 -10.61 -11.56
CA THR A 68 -19.20 -10.76 -10.89
C THR A 68 -18.58 -12.13 -11.16
N LEU A 69 -19.39 -13.20 -11.11
CA LEU A 69 -18.94 -14.56 -11.42
C LEU A 69 -18.51 -14.68 -12.89
N GLU A 70 -19.32 -14.17 -13.81
CA GLU A 70 -19.02 -14.21 -15.25
C GLU A 70 -17.79 -13.37 -15.60
N ARG A 71 -17.59 -12.24 -14.91
CA ARG A 71 -16.39 -11.41 -15.06
C ARG A 71 -15.14 -12.15 -14.60
N LEU A 72 -15.20 -12.86 -13.46
CA LEU A 72 -14.10 -13.69 -12.96
C LEU A 72 -13.76 -14.82 -13.93
N ARG A 73 -14.77 -15.53 -14.47
CA ARG A 73 -14.59 -16.58 -15.49
C ARG A 73 -13.95 -16.02 -16.76
N HIS A 74 -14.44 -14.88 -17.25
CA HIS A 74 -13.88 -14.23 -18.43
C HIS A 74 -12.40 -13.87 -18.22
N LEU A 75 -12.05 -13.25 -17.09
CA LEU A 75 -10.66 -12.90 -16.78
C LEU A 75 -9.78 -14.15 -16.64
N ALA A 76 -10.29 -15.23 -16.04
CA ALA A 76 -9.58 -16.50 -15.96
C ALA A 76 -9.36 -17.09 -17.37
N ALA A 77 -10.37 -17.12 -18.23
CA ALA A 77 -10.26 -17.69 -19.58
C ALA A 77 -9.33 -16.90 -20.50
N VAL A 78 -9.33 -15.57 -20.40
CA VAL A 78 -8.52 -14.69 -21.27
C VAL A 78 -7.05 -14.64 -20.83
N TYR A 79 -6.77 -14.80 -19.53
CA TYR A 79 -5.43 -14.55 -18.96
C TYR A 79 -4.81 -15.77 -18.23
N ALA A 80 -5.44 -16.94 -18.23
CA ALA A 80 -4.82 -18.16 -17.74
C ALA A 80 -3.77 -18.68 -18.74
N GLU A 81 -2.49 -18.47 -18.45
CA GLU A 81 -1.45 -19.27 -19.08
C GLU A 81 -1.50 -20.71 -18.53
N PRO A 82 -1.48 -21.75 -19.38
CA PRO A 82 -1.25 -23.12 -18.90
C PRO A 82 0.16 -23.20 -18.31
N VAL A 83 0.27 -23.40 -17.00
CA VAL A 83 1.56 -23.53 -16.32
C VAL A 83 2.05 -24.98 -16.44
N PRO A 84 3.11 -25.29 -17.22
CA PRO A 84 3.72 -26.60 -17.14
C PRO A 84 4.33 -26.80 -15.74
N VAL A 85 4.13 -27.98 -15.16
CA VAL A 85 4.76 -28.38 -13.90
C VAL A 85 6.26 -28.58 -14.17
N ALA A 86 7.04 -27.50 -14.13
CA ALA A 86 8.49 -27.54 -14.34
C ALA A 86 9.24 -27.26 -13.03
N ALA A 87 10.30 -28.04 -12.83
CA ALA A 87 11.12 -28.15 -11.63
C ALA A 87 11.61 -26.80 -11.05
N ASP A 88 11.86 -26.81 -9.73
CA ASP A 88 12.21 -25.65 -8.91
C ASP A 88 13.18 -24.66 -9.60
N PRO A 89 12.87 -23.34 -9.58
CA PRO A 89 13.74 -22.34 -10.16
C PRO A 89 15.06 -22.22 -9.37
N PRO A 90 16.19 -21.90 -10.05
CA PRO A 90 17.48 -21.78 -9.40
C PRO A 90 17.50 -20.61 -8.40
N PRO A 91 18.21 -20.74 -7.27
CA PRO A 91 18.20 -19.75 -6.21
C PRO A 91 18.91 -18.46 -6.62
N SER A 92 18.11 -17.44 -6.85
CA SER A 92 18.47 -16.01 -6.85
C SER A 92 19.29 -15.54 -5.63
N ARG A 93 19.85 -14.34 -5.76
CA ARG A 93 20.68 -13.65 -4.77
C ARG A 93 20.01 -13.50 -3.39
N TRP A 94 18.68 -13.41 -3.33
CA TRP A 94 17.90 -13.34 -2.10
C TRP A 94 17.77 -14.70 -1.40
N ARG A 95 17.74 -15.85 -2.11
CA ARG A 95 17.80 -17.19 -1.47
C ARG A 95 19.15 -17.43 -0.77
N ARG A 96 20.24 -16.80 -1.22
CA ARG A 96 21.53 -16.81 -0.50
C ARG A 96 21.52 -15.94 0.77
N LEU A 97 20.78 -14.82 0.75
CA LEU A 97 20.60 -13.96 1.92
C LEU A 97 19.63 -14.57 2.94
N LEU A 98 18.51 -15.13 2.47
CA LEU A 98 17.54 -15.90 3.24
C LEU A 98 18.11 -17.24 3.71
N GLY A 99 19.07 -17.82 2.98
CA GLY A 99 19.85 -18.98 3.41
C GLY A 99 20.71 -18.69 4.64
N ARG A 100 21.19 -17.45 4.78
CA ARG A 100 21.88 -16.99 6.01
C ARG A 100 20.92 -16.61 7.13
N LEU A 101 19.67 -16.27 6.79
CA LEU A 101 18.57 -16.02 7.73
C LEU A 101 17.71 -17.27 7.96
N SER A 102 18.13 -18.43 7.43
CA SER A 102 17.35 -19.65 7.50
C SER A 102 17.37 -20.20 8.92
N LEU A 103 16.21 -20.08 9.55
CA LEU A 103 15.58 -21.08 10.40
C LEU A 103 16.34 -21.42 11.69
N ARG A 104 16.13 -20.59 12.71
CA ARG A 104 15.78 -21.18 14.02
C ARG A 104 14.32 -21.60 13.95
N ARG A 105 14.07 -22.77 13.35
CA ARG A 105 12.85 -23.56 13.61
C ARG A 105 13.08 -24.26 14.93
N ASP A 106 12.16 -24.09 15.87
CA ASP A 106 11.81 -25.06 16.93
C ASP A 106 10.79 -24.48 17.92
N THR A 107 10.43 -23.19 17.83
CA THR A 107 9.43 -22.63 18.74
C THR A 107 8.01 -22.84 18.18
N PRO A 108 7.15 -23.69 18.80
CA PRO A 108 5.76 -23.79 18.39
C PRO A 108 5.09 -22.42 18.48
N ALA A 109 4.21 -22.12 17.52
CA ALA A 109 3.51 -20.84 17.47
C ALA A 109 2.68 -20.62 18.75
N LEU A 110 2.64 -19.38 19.24
CA LEU A 110 1.79 -19.03 20.37
C LEU A 110 0.32 -19.21 19.94
N LEU A 111 -0.40 -20.12 20.60
CA LEU A 111 -1.86 -20.15 20.52
C LEU A 111 -2.40 -19.20 21.58
N VAL A 112 -3.05 -18.12 21.14
CA VAL A 112 -3.66 -17.12 22.02
C VAL A 112 -5.11 -17.57 22.29
N PRO A 113 -5.47 -17.97 23.52
CA PRO A 113 -6.77 -18.61 23.80
C PRO A 113 -7.99 -17.72 23.51
N ARG A 114 -7.81 -16.40 23.43
CA ARG A 114 -8.89 -15.43 23.18
C ARG A 114 -9.08 -15.11 21.68
N LEU A 115 -8.19 -15.60 20.82
CA LEU A 115 -8.29 -15.39 19.38
C LEU A 115 -9.00 -16.57 18.73
N ASP A 116 -9.77 -16.31 17.68
CA ASP A 116 -10.34 -17.37 16.86
C ASP A 116 -9.23 -18.09 16.04
N PRO A 117 -9.55 -19.22 15.37
CA PRO A 117 -8.56 -19.95 14.59
C PRO A 117 -7.91 -19.15 13.45
N GLU A 118 -8.66 -18.27 12.78
CA GLU A 118 -8.16 -17.46 11.66
C GLU A 118 -7.20 -16.36 12.15
N GLN A 119 -7.55 -15.72 13.27
CA GLN A 119 -6.71 -14.75 13.97
C GLN A 119 -5.42 -15.40 14.51
N ASN A 120 -5.51 -16.59 15.10
CA ASN A 120 -4.34 -17.35 15.53
C ASN A 120 -3.44 -17.72 14.35
N ALA A 121 -4.01 -18.12 13.21
CA ALA A 121 -3.25 -18.37 11.99
C ALA A 121 -2.52 -17.12 11.49
N ALA A 122 -3.15 -15.95 11.57
CA ALA A 122 -2.52 -14.67 11.23
C ALA A 122 -1.37 -14.30 12.18
N VAL A 123 -1.53 -14.54 13.49
CA VAL A 123 -0.46 -14.34 14.49
C VAL A 123 0.70 -15.32 14.24
N ALA A 124 0.37 -16.58 13.96
CA ALA A 124 1.35 -17.66 13.78
C ALA A 124 2.09 -17.64 12.45
N ALA A 125 1.68 -16.78 11.50
CA ALA A 125 2.21 -16.73 10.13
C ALA A 125 3.75 -16.77 10.08
N GLY A 126 4.30 -17.35 9.01
CA GLY A 126 5.75 -17.42 8.82
C GLY A 126 6.38 -16.05 8.54
N ASP A 127 7.69 -16.05 8.26
CA ASP A 127 8.35 -14.89 7.69
C ASP A 127 7.87 -14.63 6.26
N GLY A 128 8.04 -13.40 5.76
CA GLY A 128 7.56 -12.96 4.46
C GLY A 128 6.41 -11.97 4.55
N VAL A 129 5.84 -11.61 3.40
CA VAL A 129 4.76 -10.62 3.30
C VAL A 129 3.44 -11.26 3.71
N VAL A 130 2.77 -10.72 4.73
CA VAL A 130 1.48 -11.24 5.18
C VAL A 130 0.40 -10.16 5.00
N GLN A 131 -0.57 -10.41 4.13
CA GLN A 131 -1.79 -9.59 4.01
C GLN A 131 -2.90 -10.13 4.92
N ILE A 132 -3.60 -9.26 5.66
CA ILE A 132 -4.77 -9.65 6.47
C ILE A 132 -5.94 -8.80 6.01
N ILE A 133 -6.97 -9.45 5.46
CA ILE A 133 -8.22 -8.82 5.04
C ILE A 133 -9.26 -9.20 6.08
N ALA A 134 -9.80 -8.20 6.78
CA ALA A 134 -10.76 -8.46 7.85
C ALA A 134 -11.78 -7.30 8.00
N PRO A 135 -13.08 -7.60 8.18
CA PRO A 135 -14.14 -6.60 8.35
C PRO A 135 -13.91 -5.65 9.54
N ALA A 136 -14.64 -4.54 9.61
CA ALA A 136 -14.65 -3.71 10.82
C ALA A 136 -15.02 -4.54 12.07
N GLY A 137 -14.43 -4.23 13.22
CA GLY A 137 -14.71 -4.94 14.48
C GLY A 137 -14.08 -6.34 14.65
N SER A 138 -13.47 -6.92 13.61
CA SER A 138 -12.84 -8.26 13.62
C SER A 138 -11.56 -8.43 14.47
N GLY A 139 -11.20 -7.44 15.30
CA GLY A 139 -10.01 -7.54 16.16
C GLY A 139 -8.66 -7.36 15.46
N LYS A 140 -8.60 -6.75 14.25
CA LYS A 140 -7.35 -6.48 13.50
C LYS A 140 -6.21 -5.94 14.35
N THR A 141 -6.49 -4.95 15.20
CA THR A 141 -5.48 -4.34 16.06
C THR A 141 -4.94 -5.33 17.09
N THR A 142 -5.80 -6.18 17.66
CA THR A 142 -5.40 -7.25 18.58
C THR A 142 -4.49 -8.26 17.88
N VAL A 143 -4.87 -8.69 16.67
CA VAL A 143 -4.05 -9.59 15.84
C VAL A 143 -2.68 -8.99 15.54
N LEU A 144 -2.60 -7.69 15.20
CA LEU A 144 -1.33 -7.01 14.96
C LEU A 144 -0.44 -6.96 16.22
N VAL A 145 -1.01 -6.67 17.38
CA VAL A 145 -0.26 -6.64 18.65
C VAL A 145 0.28 -8.02 19.00
N GLU A 146 -0.56 -9.05 18.92
CA GLU A 146 -0.14 -10.44 19.18
C GLU A 146 0.86 -10.94 18.14
N ARG A 147 0.77 -10.47 16.89
CA ARG A 147 1.76 -10.75 15.85
C ARG A 147 3.13 -10.17 16.20
N VAL A 148 3.19 -8.92 16.68
CA VAL A 148 4.45 -8.30 17.12
C VAL A 148 5.03 -9.05 18.31
N ARG A 149 4.19 -9.44 19.27
CA ARG A 149 4.59 -10.28 20.40
C ARG A 149 5.18 -11.62 19.93
N GLU A 150 4.55 -12.27 18.96
CA GLU A 150 5.03 -13.53 18.40
C GLU A 150 6.37 -13.37 17.68
N LEU A 151 6.55 -12.31 16.88
CA LEU A 151 7.83 -12.00 16.24
C LEU A 151 8.94 -11.77 17.27
N HIS A 152 8.62 -11.05 18.35
CA HIS A 152 9.55 -10.81 19.44
C HIS A 152 9.92 -12.11 20.17
N ARG A 153 8.93 -12.94 20.50
CA ARG A 153 9.11 -14.25 21.13
C ARG A 153 9.97 -15.20 20.28
N ARG A 154 9.86 -15.10 18.95
CA ARG A 154 10.73 -15.84 18.00
C ARG A 154 12.16 -15.28 17.90
N GLY A 155 12.47 -14.21 18.62
CA GLY A 155 13.81 -13.64 18.72
C GLY A 155 14.02 -12.34 17.94
N THR A 156 12.98 -11.73 17.37
CA THR A 156 13.11 -10.43 16.71
C THR A 156 13.24 -9.32 17.76
N PRO A 157 14.34 -8.55 17.79
CA PRO A 157 14.46 -7.42 18.72
C PRO A 157 13.37 -6.38 18.43
N CYS A 158 12.76 -5.81 19.47
CA CYS A 158 11.69 -4.81 19.32
C CYS A 158 12.11 -3.64 18.42
N GLY A 159 13.35 -3.16 18.55
CA GLY A 159 13.88 -2.06 17.72
C GLY A 159 13.98 -2.36 16.22
N ARG A 160 13.86 -3.64 15.83
CA ARG A 160 13.81 -4.10 14.43
C ARG A 160 12.37 -4.29 13.90
N ILE A 161 11.36 -3.95 14.70
CA ILE A 161 9.96 -4.02 14.31
C ILE A 161 9.44 -2.59 14.13
N LEU A 162 8.81 -2.34 12.98
CA LEU A 162 8.13 -1.09 12.65
C LEU A 162 6.64 -1.36 12.42
N CYS A 163 5.79 -0.69 13.18
CA CYS A 163 4.35 -0.62 12.99
C CYS A 163 3.99 0.75 12.42
N SER A 164 3.41 0.77 11.21
CA SER A 164 2.96 2.01 10.57
C SER A 164 1.44 2.12 10.53
N THR A 165 0.91 3.31 10.78
CA THR A 165 -0.54 3.61 10.65
C THR A 165 -0.77 4.96 9.93
N PHE A 166 -2.02 5.31 9.64
CA PHE A 166 -2.31 6.56 8.91
C PHE A 166 -2.33 7.81 9.80
N ASN A 167 -2.77 7.70 11.06
CA ASN A 167 -2.97 8.86 11.92
C ASN A 167 -2.23 8.74 13.27
N ARG A 168 -2.08 9.88 13.95
CA ARG A 168 -1.33 9.97 15.21
C ARG A 168 -2.04 9.27 16.37
N ASP A 169 -3.37 9.25 16.37
CA ASP A 169 -4.17 8.59 17.41
C ASP A 169 -3.97 7.08 17.40
N ALA A 170 -4.06 6.46 16.22
CA ALA A 170 -3.79 5.04 16.03
C ALA A 170 -2.34 4.68 16.37
N CYS A 171 -1.38 5.56 16.10
CA CYS A 171 0.00 5.38 16.56
C CYS A 171 0.09 5.34 18.09
N ARG A 172 -0.53 6.31 18.78
CA ARG A 172 -0.54 6.37 20.25
C ARG A 172 -1.20 5.15 20.85
N GLU A 173 -2.35 4.76 20.32
CA GLU A 173 -3.08 3.57 20.78
C GLU A 173 -2.27 2.30 20.57
N MET A 174 -1.67 2.11 19.38
CA MET A 174 -0.82 0.96 19.08
C MET A 174 0.41 0.91 20.01
N ALA A 175 1.09 2.05 20.22
CA ALA A 175 2.22 2.14 21.13
C ALA A 175 1.83 1.80 22.58
N ALA A 176 0.69 2.29 23.06
CA ALA A 176 0.19 1.96 24.40
C ALA A 176 -0.14 0.46 24.54
N ARG A 177 -0.78 -0.13 23.53
CA ARG A 177 -1.09 -1.58 23.52
C ARG A 177 0.17 -2.44 23.52
N LEU A 178 1.19 -2.05 22.75
CA LEU A 178 2.49 -2.74 22.72
C LEU A 178 3.26 -2.57 24.03
N GLY A 179 3.28 -1.36 24.61
CA GLY A 179 3.92 -1.10 25.90
C GLY A 179 3.27 -1.90 27.04
N ALA A 180 1.95 -2.05 27.05
CA ALA A 180 1.25 -2.92 28.01
C ALA A 180 1.68 -4.41 27.93
N GLN A 181 2.36 -4.83 26.86
CA GLN A 181 2.90 -6.18 26.66
C GLN A 181 4.43 -6.23 26.86
N GLY A 182 5.07 -5.15 27.33
CA GLY A 182 6.53 -5.06 27.49
C GLY A 182 7.30 -4.93 26.17
N LEU A 183 6.67 -4.34 25.14
CA LEU A 183 7.22 -4.18 23.79
C LEU A 183 7.52 -2.70 23.46
N GLU A 184 7.94 -1.91 24.44
CA GLU A 184 8.17 -0.45 24.32
C GLU A 184 9.25 -0.08 23.30
N GLY A 185 10.13 -1.02 22.93
CA GLY A 185 11.17 -0.82 21.93
C GLY A 185 10.68 -0.89 20.47
N VAL A 186 9.41 -1.22 20.22
CA VAL A 186 8.84 -1.30 18.87
C VAL A 186 8.63 0.09 18.30
N GLN A 187 9.06 0.33 17.07
CA GLN A 187 8.86 1.62 16.41
C GLN A 187 7.41 1.73 15.95
N VAL A 188 6.68 2.73 16.43
CA VAL A 188 5.31 3.00 16.00
C VAL A 188 5.23 4.41 15.41
N ARG A 189 4.92 4.53 14.11
CA ARG A 189 4.94 5.81 13.40
C ARG A 189 3.77 5.91 12.42
N SER A 190 3.33 7.12 12.10
CA SER A 190 2.51 7.29 10.90
C SER A 190 3.42 7.30 9.67
N PHE A 191 2.88 7.17 8.44
CA PHE A 191 3.69 7.31 7.23
C PHE A 191 4.44 8.65 7.20
N HIS A 192 3.76 9.76 7.51
CA HIS A 192 4.40 11.06 7.68
C HIS A 192 5.45 11.08 8.80
N GLY A 193 5.16 10.43 9.93
CA GLY A 193 6.10 10.33 11.05
C GLY A 193 7.34 9.50 10.74
N LEU A 194 7.22 8.50 9.86
CA LEU A 194 8.31 7.70 9.35
C LEU A 194 9.16 8.51 8.37
N GLY A 195 8.53 9.17 7.40
CA GLY A 195 9.23 10.04 6.45
C GLY A 195 10.00 11.16 7.16
N LEU A 196 9.37 11.80 8.14
CA LEU A 196 10.00 12.79 9.01
C LEU A 196 11.22 12.22 9.75
N TRP A 197 11.11 11.01 10.29
CA TRP A 197 12.21 10.36 11.00
C TRP A 197 13.39 10.10 10.06
N ILE A 198 13.15 9.51 8.89
CA ILE A 198 14.19 9.24 7.88
C ILE A 198 14.92 10.54 7.49
N LEU A 199 14.17 11.60 7.18
CA LEU A 199 14.76 12.89 6.79
C LEU A 199 15.57 13.53 7.93
N ARG A 200 15.17 13.34 9.19
CA ARG A 200 15.92 13.85 10.34
C ARG A 200 17.20 13.07 10.59
N GLU A 201 17.15 11.74 10.57
CA GLU A 201 18.32 10.88 10.78
C GLU A 201 19.43 11.15 9.75
N GLU A 202 19.06 11.47 8.51
CA GLU A 202 20.02 11.81 7.45
C GLU A 202 20.35 13.32 7.37
N GLY A 203 19.89 14.14 8.32
CA GLY A 203 20.18 15.58 8.34
C GLY A 203 19.60 16.36 7.15
N ARG A 204 18.53 15.84 6.54
CA ARG A 204 17.85 16.39 5.35
C ARG A 204 16.65 17.27 5.69
N LEU A 205 16.26 17.36 6.95
CA LEU A 205 15.17 18.24 7.38
C LEU A 205 15.71 19.63 7.75
N ARG A 206 15.74 20.56 6.78
CA ARG A 206 16.19 21.95 6.98
C ARG A 206 15.06 22.97 7.02
N ASN A 207 13.93 22.61 6.43
CA ASN A 207 12.80 23.48 6.17
C ASN A 207 11.74 23.35 7.27
N ARG A 208 10.88 24.37 7.40
CA ARG A 208 9.71 24.31 8.30
C ARG A 208 8.65 23.42 7.65
N ILE A 209 7.95 22.60 8.45
CA ILE A 209 6.84 21.78 7.95
C ILE A 209 5.54 22.55 8.20
N GLY A 210 4.68 22.66 7.20
CA GLY A 210 3.43 23.40 7.31
C GLY A 210 2.41 23.03 6.25
N THR A 211 1.30 23.76 6.25
CA THR A 211 0.24 23.67 5.24
C THR A 211 0.15 24.99 4.50
N VAL A 212 -0.28 24.94 3.25
CA VAL A 212 -0.56 26.12 2.45
C VAL A 212 -2.00 26.57 2.70
N GLU A 213 -2.20 27.88 2.83
CA GLU A 213 -3.52 28.49 3.06
C GLU A 213 -4.37 28.46 1.77
N ASP A 214 -5.69 28.36 1.90
CA ASP A 214 -6.62 28.27 0.77
C ASP A 214 -6.47 29.45 -0.22
N ALA A 215 -6.18 30.65 0.28
CA ALA A 215 -5.96 31.83 -0.56
C ALA A 215 -4.77 31.67 -1.53
N VAL A 216 -3.73 30.96 -1.09
CA VAL A 216 -2.55 30.67 -1.93
C VAL A 216 -2.91 29.63 -2.99
N TRP A 217 -3.73 28.64 -2.66
CA TRP A 217 -4.23 27.68 -3.65
C TRP A 217 -5.05 28.35 -4.75
N GLU A 218 -5.92 29.30 -4.38
CA GLU A 218 -6.68 30.09 -5.35
C GLU A 218 -5.77 30.98 -6.21
N GLU A 219 -4.70 31.54 -5.62
CA GLU A 219 -3.69 32.29 -6.35
C GLU A 219 -2.97 31.43 -7.41
N ILE A 220 -2.49 30.25 -7.00
CA ILE A 220 -1.82 29.28 -7.87
C ILE A 220 -2.75 28.84 -9.00
N ALA A 221 -4.01 28.50 -8.68
CA ALA A 221 -4.99 28.07 -9.68
C ALA A 221 -5.27 29.16 -10.72
N ARG A 222 -5.47 30.40 -10.27
CA ARG A 222 -5.71 31.56 -11.14
C ARG A 222 -4.51 31.82 -12.06
N GLU A 223 -3.30 31.77 -11.55
CA GLU A 223 -2.09 31.99 -12.36
C GLU A 223 -1.88 30.88 -13.38
N ALA A 224 -2.03 29.61 -12.97
CA ALA A 224 -1.94 28.48 -13.88
C ALA A 224 -2.99 28.53 -15.01
N ALA A 225 -4.23 28.90 -14.68
CA ALA A 225 -5.32 29.02 -15.65
C ALA A 225 -5.09 30.19 -16.63
N ALA A 226 -4.52 31.31 -16.17
CA ALA A 226 -4.22 32.46 -17.03
C ALA A 226 -3.20 32.12 -18.13
N CYS A 227 -2.28 31.20 -17.86
CA CYS A 227 -1.31 30.71 -18.84
C CYS A 227 -1.88 29.68 -19.82
N GLU A 228 -3.05 29.10 -19.55
CA GLU A 228 -3.62 28.01 -20.35
C GLU A 228 -5.08 28.31 -20.74
N PRO A 229 -5.32 29.27 -21.65
CA PRO A 229 -6.65 29.57 -22.16
C PRO A 229 -7.37 28.30 -22.63
N GLY A 230 -8.60 28.09 -22.16
CA GLY A 230 -9.40 26.91 -22.50
C GLY A 230 -9.24 25.72 -21.53
N CYS A 231 -8.56 25.88 -20.39
CA CYS A 231 -8.50 24.85 -19.34
C CYS A 231 -9.83 24.60 -18.60
N GLY A 232 -10.87 25.41 -18.87
CA GLY A 232 -12.15 25.36 -18.16
C GLY A 232 -12.04 25.85 -16.72
N ALA A 233 -13.04 25.53 -15.89
CA ALA A 233 -13.07 25.92 -14.48
C ALA A 233 -11.93 25.25 -13.70
N PHE A 234 -10.99 26.06 -13.19
CA PHE A 234 -9.83 25.60 -12.43
C PHE A 234 -9.66 26.51 -11.21
N ASN A 235 -9.88 25.94 -10.01
CA ASN A 235 -9.87 26.63 -8.72
C ASN A 235 -8.83 26.00 -7.79
N GLY A 236 -8.69 26.56 -6.59
CA GLY A 236 -7.71 26.09 -5.60
C GLY A 236 -7.82 24.61 -5.28
N ALA A 237 -9.04 24.08 -5.12
CA ALA A 237 -9.26 22.65 -4.89
C ALA A 237 -8.74 21.77 -6.05
N ALA A 238 -9.02 22.16 -7.30
CA ALA A 238 -8.52 21.44 -8.47
C ALA A 238 -6.99 21.49 -8.59
N ALA A 239 -6.37 22.61 -8.19
CA ALA A 239 -4.92 22.71 -8.12
C ALA A 239 -4.34 21.80 -7.03
N GLN A 240 -4.96 21.77 -5.84
CA GLN A 240 -4.56 20.90 -4.74
C GLN A 240 -4.67 19.42 -5.13
N ASP A 241 -5.77 19.00 -5.76
CA ASP A 241 -5.96 17.63 -6.24
C ASP A 241 -4.89 17.24 -7.27
N ALA A 242 -4.57 18.14 -8.20
CA ALA A 242 -3.52 17.92 -9.18
C ALA A 242 -2.14 17.75 -8.51
N VAL A 243 -1.80 18.62 -7.55
CA VAL A 243 -0.55 18.52 -6.79
C VAL A 243 -0.49 17.21 -6.01
N GLY A 244 -1.55 16.85 -5.27
CA GLY A 244 -1.60 15.60 -4.52
C GLY A 244 -1.45 14.37 -5.44
N ARG A 245 -2.09 14.40 -6.62
CA ARG A 245 -1.93 13.34 -7.63
C ARG A 245 -0.48 13.23 -8.10
N PHE A 246 0.16 14.32 -8.50
CA PHE A 246 1.54 14.26 -8.98
C PHE A 246 2.55 13.90 -7.87
N LYS A 247 2.40 14.49 -6.67
CA LYS A 247 3.37 14.40 -5.58
C LYS A 247 3.26 13.10 -4.78
N LEU A 248 2.05 12.59 -4.54
CA LEU A 248 1.82 11.37 -3.75
C LEU A 248 1.40 10.14 -4.58
N ALA A 249 0.53 10.30 -5.57
CA ALA A 249 0.06 9.14 -6.34
C ALA A 249 1.07 8.73 -7.42
N ASP A 250 1.54 9.70 -8.20
CA ASP A 250 2.52 9.47 -9.26
C ASP A 250 3.96 9.53 -8.72
N MET A 251 4.21 10.24 -7.62
CA MET A 251 5.52 10.45 -6.99
C MET A 251 6.55 11.06 -7.96
N ILE A 252 6.13 12.05 -8.74
CA ILE A 252 6.94 12.70 -9.77
C ILE A 252 7.14 14.19 -9.49
N GLY A 253 8.22 14.76 -10.03
CA GLY A 253 8.46 16.20 -9.99
C GLY A 253 7.80 16.96 -11.15
N PRO A 254 7.73 18.30 -11.10
CA PRO A 254 7.05 19.11 -12.12
C PRO A 254 7.53 18.88 -13.56
N GLY A 255 8.83 18.64 -13.77
CA GLY A 255 9.37 18.39 -15.11
C GLY A 255 8.88 17.09 -15.74
N GLU A 256 8.77 16.02 -14.95
CA GLU A 256 8.22 14.75 -15.41
C GLU A 256 6.70 14.84 -15.57
N ALA A 257 6.01 15.51 -14.63
CA ALA A 257 4.58 15.79 -14.74
C ALA A 257 4.24 16.52 -16.04
N TRP A 258 5.07 17.48 -16.46
CA TRP A 258 4.92 18.18 -17.74
C TRP A 258 4.94 17.23 -18.92
N SER A 259 5.92 16.32 -18.95
CA SER A 259 6.07 15.35 -20.04
C SER A 259 4.88 14.39 -20.15
N ARG A 260 4.23 14.06 -19.03
CA ARG A 260 3.10 13.12 -19.00
C ARG A 260 1.75 13.79 -19.26
N ALA A 261 1.48 14.92 -18.63
CA ALA A 261 0.14 15.51 -18.58
C ALA A 261 -0.07 16.66 -19.57
N ALA A 262 0.98 17.31 -20.08
CA ALA A 262 0.82 18.43 -21.03
C ALA A 262 0.14 18.01 -22.36
N ALA A 263 0.29 16.74 -22.73
CA ALA A 263 -0.36 16.16 -23.91
C ALA A 263 -1.89 16.01 -23.76
N ALA A 264 -2.42 16.09 -22.53
CA ALA A 264 -3.86 16.00 -22.26
C ALA A 264 -4.64 17.30 -22.57
N GLY A 265 -3.98 18.30 -23.15
CA GLY A 265 -4.59 19.57 -23.55
C GLY A 265 -4.47 20.68 -22.51
N PRO A 266 -5.20 21.80 -22.68
CA PRO A 266 -5.08 22.98 -21.82
C PRO A 266 -5.28 22.69 -20.33
N ARG A 267 -6.20 21.77 -19.99
CA ARG A 267 -6.42 21.34 -18.61
C ARG A 267 -5.20 20.68 -18.00
N GLY A 268 -4.63 19.68 -18.68
CA GLY A 268 -3.43 18.99 -18.20
C GLY A 268 -2.23 19.92 -18.04
N ARG A 269 -2.06 20.90 -18.95
CA ARG A 269 -1.02 21.93 -18.81
C ARG A 269 -1.25 22.85 -17.60
N ALA A 270 -2.50 23.25 -17.34
CA ALA A 270 -2.83 24.05 -16.16
C ALA A 270 -2.52 23.30 -14.86
N GLU A 271 -2.84 22.00 -14.80
CA GLU A 271 -2.54 21.14 -13.65
C GLU A 271 -1.02 21.06 -13.37
N VAL A 272 -0.21 20.86 -14.40
CA VAL A 272 1.26 20.82 -14.20
C VAL A 272 1.82 22.19 -13.84
N ARG A 273 1.30 23.29 -14.43
CA ARG A 273 1.71 24.64 -14.03
C ARG A 273 1.39 24.91 -12.57
N ALA A 274 0.21 24.51 -12.10
CA ALA A 274 -0.15 24.62 -10.69
C ALA A 274 0.86 23.88 -9.80
N PHE A 275 1.28 22.68 -10.20
CA PHE A 275 2.31 21.95 -9.47
C PHE A 275 3.68 22.64 -9.46
N ALA A 276 4.12 23.22 -10.58
CA ALA A 276 5.36 23.98 -10.63
C ALA A 276 5.31 25.23 -9.73
N LEU A 277 4.21 26.01 -9.80
CA LEU A 277 3.98 27.20 -8.97
C LEU A 277 3.92 26.86 -7.49
N TYR A 278 3.31 25.72 -7.16
CA TYR A 278 3.24 25.20 -5.80
C TYR A 278 4.64 24.89 -5.23
N GLU A 279 5.46 24.14 -5.97
CA GLU A 279 6.83 23.82 -5.55
C GLU A 279 7.71 25.08 -5.43
N GLU A 280 7.52 26.07 -6.32
CA GLU A 280 8.18 27.37 -6.21
C GLU A 280 7.75 28.12 -4.95
N HIS A 281 6.45 28.11 -4.61
CA HIS A 281 5.93 28.70 -3.38
C HIS A 281 6.57 28.06 -2.14
N LEU A 282 6.62 26.73 -2.07
CA LEU A 282 7.28 26.01 -0.96
C LEU A 282 8.76 26.37 -0.86
N CYS A 283 9.46 26.45 -2.00
CA CYS A 283 10.87 26.82 -2.05
C CYS A 283 11.10 28.25 -1.52
N ARG A 284 10.34 29.23 -2.02
CA ARG A 284 10.43 30.64 -1.64
C ARG A 284 10.14 30.88 -0.16
N THR A 285 9.19 30.13 0.39
CA THR A 285 8.80 30.24 1.81
C THR A 285 9.68 29.39 2.74
N GLY A 286 10.61 28.61 2.19
CA GLY A 286 11.47 27.71 2.96
C GLY A 286 10.68 26.61 3.67
N MET A 287 9.55 26.19 3.10
CA MET A 287 8.61 25.24 3.69
C MET A 287 8.67 23.85 3.02
N LEU A 288 8.25 22.84 3.76
CA LEU A 288 7.84 21.52 3.27
C LEU A 288 6.40 21.31 3.68
N ASP A 289 5.63 20.69 2.80
CA ASP A 289 4.31 20.17 3.19
C ASP A 289 4.44 18.77 3.83
N PHE A 290 3.30 18.16 4.14
CA PHE A 290 3.27 16.80 4.66
C PHE A 290 3.65 15.78 3.58
N ASP A 291 3.22 15.99 2.33
CA ASP A 291 3.46 15.08 1.21
C ASP A 291 4.96 14.96 0.90
N ASP A 292 5.73 16.03 1.08
CA ASP A 292 7.18 16.12 0.99
C ASP A 292 7.87 15.14 1.94
N LEU A 293 7.29 14.91 3.13
CA LEU A 293 7.87 13.94 4.08
C LEU A 293 7.88 12.54 3.48
N ILE A 294 6.87 12.19 2.69
CA ILE A 294 6.77 10.91 2.00
C ILE A 294 7.61 10.95 0.72
N ALA A 295 7.33 11.90 -0.17
CA ALA A 295 7.98 11.99 -1.48
C ALA A 295 9.51 12.05 -1.38
N ARG A 296 10.04 12.92 -0.50
CA ARG A 296 11.48 13.09 -0.34
C ARG A 296 12.14 11.92 0.38
N SER A 297 11.46 11.29 1.34
CA SER A 297 12.02 10.11 2.01
C SER A 297 12.09 8.91 1.06
N VAL A 298 11.08 8.70 0.22
CA VAL A 298 11.12 7.68 -0.84
C VAL A 298 12.23 7.97 -1.84
N ALA A 299 12.32 9.20 -2.36
CA ALA A 299 13.38 9.59 -3.29
C ALA A 299 14.78 9.37 -2.69
N LEU A 300 14.97 9.73 -1.42
CA LEU A 300 16.22 9.49 -0.70
C LEU A 300 16.55 8.00 -0.60
N LEU A 301 15.58 7.16 -0.21
CA LEU A 301 15.76 5.71 -0.11
C LEU A 301 16.03 5.05 -1.47
N GLN A 302 15.46 5.56 -2.56
CA GLN A 302 15.67 5.02 -3.90
C GLN A 302 17.07 5.35 -4.43
N THR A 303 17.50 6.60 -4.26
CA THR A 303 18.75 7.13 -4.81
C THR A 303 19.98 6.80 -3.95
N GLU A 304 19.83 6.76 -2.62
CA GLU A 304 20.95 6.55 -1.70
C GLU A 304 20.92 5.16 -1.06
N GLY A 305 21.59 4.20 -1.72
CA GLY A 305 21.66 2.82 -1.23
C GLY A 305 22.23 2.66 0.18
N ARG A 306 23.09 3.59 0.63
CA ARG A 306 23.62 3.64 2.01
C ARG A 306 22.52 3.93 3.02
N VAL A 307 21.61 4.87 2.73
CA VAL A 307 20.50 5.22 3.63
C VAL A 307 19.54 4.04 3.72
N ARG A 308 19.21 3.40 2.59
CA ARG A 308 18.32 2.24 2.54
C ARG A 308 18.86 0.99 3.26
N ALA A 309 20.18 0.87 3.39
CA ALA A 309 20.82 -0.29 4.01
C ALA A 309 20.97 -0.20 5.54
N LYS A 310 20.71 0.98 6.14
CA LYS A 310 20.68 1.16 7.59
C LYS A 310 19.42 0.54 8.19
#